data_AF-A0A1B6C214-F1
#
_entry.id   AF-A0A1B6C214-F1
#
_cell.length_a   1.000
_cell.length_b   1.000
_cell.length_c   1.000
_cell.angle_alpha   90.00
_cell.angle_beta   90.00
_cell.angle_gamma   90.00
#
_symmetry.space_group_name_H-M   'P 1'
#
loop_
_entity.id
_entity.type
_entity.pdbx_description
1 polymer ?
#
loop_
_entity_poly.entity_id
_entity_poly.type
_entity_poly.pdbx_seq_one_letter_code
_entity_poly.pdbx_strand_id
1 'polypeptide(L)'
;MEIPTRNIIPNPNTNRILLDTPDYSYLDKRPVPYTSGQYMRLCLQREYTKKIIDLTKELDYAKERFQNIQKEKIEEEQRVLRRKLNPKGGVLRKKETELK
;
A
#
# COMPACT_ATOMS: atom_id res chain seq x y z
N MET A 1 3.56 37.47 -4.18
CA MET A 1 4.75 36.62 -4.04
C MET A 1 4.63 35.88 -2.73
N GLU A 2 4.31 34.59 -2.76
CA GLU A 2 4.25 33.76 -1.56
C GLU A 2 5.68 33.52 -1.07
N ILE A 3 5.98 33.96 0.15
CA ILE A 3 7.27 33.71 0.80
C ILE A 3 7.25 32.22 1.17
N PRO A 4 8.26 31.41 0.79
CA PRO A 4 8.30 30.01 1.19
C PRO A 4 8.44 29.98 2.71
N THR A 5 7.36 29.60 3.41
CA THR A 5 7.39 29.42 4.84
C THR A 5 8.36 28.29 5.14
N ARG A 6 9.55 28.68 5.64
CA ARG A 6 10.53 27.76 6.19
C ARG A 6 9.77 26.79 7.11
N ASN A 7 10.09 25.51 6.99
CA ASN A 7 9.50 24.38 7.72
C ASN A 7 9.60 24.56 9.25
N ILE A 8 8.82 25.48 9.81
CA ILE A 8 8.78 25.81 11.23
C ILE A 8 7.67 24.95 11.81
N ILE A 9 8.07 23.96 12.60
CA ILE A 9 7.13 23.11 13.31
C ILE A 9 6.38 24.02 14.31
N PRO A 10 5.02 24.00 14.36
CA PRO A 10 4.23 24.97 15.14
C PRO A 10 4.53 24.92 16.64
N ASN A 11 5.08 23.82 17.13
CA ASN A 11 5.58 23.68 18.49
C ASN A 11 7.06 23.26 18.47
N PRO A 12 7.99 24.03 19.04
CA PRO A 12 9.40 23.63 19.09
C PRO A 12 9.63 22.29 19.83
N ASN A 13 8.75 21.91 20.76
CA ASN A 13 8.81 20.63 21.48
C ASN A 13 8.39 19.42 20.64
N THR A 14 7.99 19.64 19.38
CA THR A 14 7.77 18.56 18.40
C THR A 14 9.00 18.35 17.51
N ASN A 15 10.08 19.11 17.73
CA ASN A 15 11.37 18.81 17.10
C ASN A 15 11.93 17.50 17.67
N ARG A 16 12.08 16.53 16.78
CA ARG A 16 12.52 15.17 17.09
C ARG A 16 13.91 15.12 17.74
N ILE A 17 14.82 16.02 17.36
CA ILE A 17 16.18 16.05 17.93
C ILE A 17 16.10 16.40 19.42
N LEU A 18 15.39 17.47 19.78
CA LEU A 18 15.27 17.91 21.17
C LEU A 18 14.49 16.91 22.04
N LEU A 19 13.60 16.11 21.45
CA LEU A 19 12.70 15.21 22.17
C LEU A 19 13.22 13.78 22.34
N ASP A 20 13.95 13.28 21.34
CA ASP A 20 14.43 11.89 21.30
C ASP A 20 15.84 11.75 21.91
N THR A 21 16.66 12.80 21.91
CA THR A 21 17.98 12.74 22.56
C THR A 21 17.85 12.77 24.08
N PRO A 22 18.76 12.10 24.83
CA PRO A 22 18.76 12.18 26.28
C PRO A 22 19.25 13.55 26.76
N ASP A 23 18.66 14.05 27.85
CA ASP A 23 19.00 15.36 28.44
C ASP A 23 20.38 15.39 29.11
N TYR A 24 20.92 14.23 29.48
CA TYR A 24 22.22 14.07 30.12
C TYR A 24 22.94 12.84 29.57
N SER A 25 24.21 12.66 29.93
CA SER A 25 24.98 11.44 29.65
C SER A 25 25.90 11.13 30.82
N TYR A 26 26.18 9.83 31.02
CA TYR A 26 27.13 9.40 32.04
C TYR A 26 28.57 9.66 31.58
N LEU A 27 29.46 10.05 32.48
CA LEU A 27 30.89 10.22 32.20
C LEU A 27 31.53 8.93 31.66
N ASP A 28 31.11 7.79 32.21
CA ASP A 28 31.48 6.44 31.79
C ASP A 28 30.93 6.04 30.41
N LYS A 29 30.14 6.90 29.74
CA LYS A 29 29.46 6.64 28.46
C LYS A 29 28.48 5.48 28.47
N ARG A 30 27.97 5.11 29.64
CA ARG A 30 26.88 4.13 29.75
C ARG A 30 25.62 4.66 29.04
N PRO A 31 24.79 3.78 28.47
CA PRO A 31 23.54 4.21 27.86
C PRO A 31 22.61 4.78 28.93
N VAL A 32 21.93 5.86 28.57
CA VAL A 32 20.95 6.52 29.44
C VAL A 32 19.63 5.74 29.35
N PRO A 33 19.01 5.38 30.48
CA PRO A 33 17.69 4.74 30.46
C PRO A 33 16.65 5.70 29.88
N TYR A 34 15.62 5.15 29.24
CA TYR A 34 14.55 5.98 28.66
C TYR A 34 13.73 6.69 29.73
N THR A 35 13.41 7.96 29.47
CA THR A 35 12.40 8.69 30.23
C THR A 35 11.00 8.10 29.93
N SER A 36 10.08 8.16 30.90
CA SER A 36 8.71 7.63 30.75
C SER A 36 8.00 8.12 29.48
N GLY A 37 8.13 9.39 29.14
CA GLY A 37 7.55 9.97 27.92
C GLY A 37 8.17 9.42 26.63
N GLN A 38 9.49 9.21 26.61
CA GLN A 38 10.18 8.60 25.46
C GLN A 38 9.73 7.16 25.28
N TYR A 39 9.63 6.41 26.38
CA TYR A 39 9.16 5.04 26.37
C TYR A 39 7.72 4.93 25.86
N MET A 40 6.80 5.78 26.35
CA MET A 40 5.41 5.80 25.89
C MET A 40 5.30 6.10 24.39
N ARG A 41 6.06 7.09 23.89
CA ARG A 41 6.11 7.41 22.46
C ARG A 41 6.62 6.24 21.63
N LEU A 42 7.67 5.56 22.10
CA LEU A 42 8.21 4.38 21.44
C LEU A 42 7.18 3.25 21.34
N CYS A 43 6.47 2.95 22.43
CA CYS A 43 5.40 1.95 22.44
C CYS A 43 4.27 2.31 21.46
N LEU A 44 3.81 3.56 21.49
CA LEU A 44 2.78 4.04 20.58
C LEU A 44 3.21 3.93 19.11
N GLN A 45 4.45 4.32 18.81
CA GLN A 45 4.99 4.21 17.46
C GLN A 45 5.06 2.75 16.98
N ARG A 46 5.36 1.80 17.88
CA ARG A 46 5.33 0.36 17.56
C ARG A 46 3.92 -0.11 17.23
N GLU A 47 2.91 0.34 17.98
CA GLU A 47 1.51 0.00 17.71
C GLU A 47 1.04 0.55 16.36
N TYR A 48 1.35 1.80 16.07
CA TYR A 48 1.05 2.40 14.77
C TYR A 48 1.75 1.65 13.63
N THR A 49 3.03 1.34 13.79
CA THR A 49 3.80 0.61 12.78
C THR A 49 3.19 -0.77 12.52
N LYS A 50 2.82 -1.50 13.59
CA LYS A 50 2.13 -2.79 13.47
C LYS A 50 0.84 -2.65 12.66
N LYS A 51 -0.01 -1.69 13.01
CA LYS A 51 -1.28 -1.46 12.32
C LYS A 51 -1.10 -1.08 10.85
N ILE A 52 -0.11 -0.25 10.54
CA ILE A 52 0.22 0.13 9.16
C ILE A 52 0.63 -1.10 8.35
N ILE A 53 1.49 -1.95 8.92
CA ILE A 53 1.95 -3.19 8.26
C ILE A 53 0.77 -4.14 8.01
N ASP A 54 -0.13 -4.30 8.99
CA ASP A 54 -1.28 -5.20 8.85
C ASP A 54 -2.23 -4.71 7.75
N LEU A 55 -2.58 -3.42 7.76
CA LEU A 55 -3.47 -2.82 6.75
C LEU A 55 -2.88 -2.84 5.34
N THR A 56 -1.57 -2.61 5.21
CA THR A 56 -0.89 -2.65 3.91
C THR A 56 -0.89 -4.06 3.32
N LYS A 57 -0.62 -5.07 4.14
CA LYS A 57 -0.73 -6.48 3.74
C LYS A 57 -2.14 -6.86 3.30
N GLU A 58 -3.16 -6.42 4.03
CA GLU A 58 -4.56 -6.66 3.68
C GLU A 58 -4.92 -6.05 2.31
N LEU A 59 -4.46 -4.81 2.07
CA LEU A 59 -4.66 -4.12 0.80
C LEU A 59 -3.98 -4.86 -0.36
N ASP A 60 -2.71 -5.22 -0.18
CA ASP A 60 -1.94 -5.95 -1.21
C ASP A 60 -2.62 -7.27 -1.55
N TYR A 61 -3.04 -8.03 -0.53
CA TYR A 61 -3.79 -9.27 -0.72
C TYR A 61 -5.12 -9.04 -1.47
N ALA A 62 -5.87 -8.01 -1.12
CA ALA A 62 -7.13 -7.69 -1.80
C ALA A 62 -6.92 -7.35 -3.28
N LYS A 63 -5.83 -6.62 -3.60
CA LYS A 63 -5.45 -6.28 -4.96
C LYS A 63 -5.08 -7.51 -5.78
N GLU A 64 -4.22 -8.39 -5.24
CA GLU A 64 -3.84 -9.64 -5.91
C GLU A 64 -5.04 -10.54 -6.15
N ARG A 65 -5.87 -10.73 -5.12
CA ARG A 65 -7.11 -11.53 -5.22
C ARG A 65 -8.03 -10.99 -6.30
N PHE A 66 -8.24 -9.67 -6.35
CA PHE A 66 -9.07 -9.05 -7.38
C PHE A 66 -8.54 -9.32 -8.78
N GLN A 67 -7.22 -9.16 -8.99
CA GLN A 67 -6.59 -9.46 -10.28
C GLN A 67 -6.76 -10.92 -10.69
N ASN A 68 -6.63 -11.85 -9.75
CA ASN A 68 -6.79 -13.28 -10.02
C ASN A 68 -8.24 -13.59 -10.43
N ILE A 69 -9.23 -13.07 -9.71
CA ILE A 69 -10.65 -13.23 -10.06
C ILE A 69 -10.95 -12.68 -11.46
N GLN A 70 -10.38 -11.53 -11.83
CA GLN A 70 -10.59 -10.98 -13.18
C GLN A 70 -9.95 -11.86 -14.26
N LYS A 71 -8.75 -12.39 -14.02
CA LYS A 71 -8.09 -13.32 -14.94
C LYS A 71 -8.89 -14.61 -15.11
N GLU A 72 -9.37 -15.19 -14.02
CA GLU A 72 -10.21 -16.39 -14.03
C GLU A 72 -11.50 -16.19 -14.83
N LYS A 73 -12.18 -15.05 -14.67
CA LYS A 73 -13.38 -14.71 -15.45
C LYS A 73 -13.08 -14.66 -16.96
N ILE A 74 -12.00 -13.97 -17.33
CA ILE A 74 -11.59 -13.87 -18.75
C ILE A 74 -11.23 -15.25 -19.30
N GLU A 75 -10.50 -16.06 -18.54
CA GLU A 75 -10.12 -17.42 -18.94
C GLU A 75 -11.35 -18.32 -19.09
N GLU A 76 -12.33 -18.21 -18.19
CA GLU A 76 -13.59 -18.94 -18.28
C GLU A 76 -14.40 -18.53 -19.52
N GLU A 77 -14.54 -17.22 -19.78
CA GLU A 77 -15.20 -16.72 -20.98
C GLU A 77 -14.52 -17.23 -22.26
N GLN A 78 -13.18 -17.18 -22.31
CA GLN A 78 -12.40 -17.73 -23.42
C GLN A 78 -12.58 -19.24 -23.56
N ARG A 79 -12.62 -19.98 -22.44
CA ARG A 79 -12.84 -21.42 -22.44
C ARG A 79 -14.24 -21.78 -22.96
N VAL A 80 -15.25 -21.02 -22.55
CA VAL A 80 -16.62 -21.16 -23.07
C VAL A 80 -16.66 -20.85 -24.57
N LEU A 81 -16.01 -19.77 -25.01
CA LEU A 81 -15.95 -19.40 -26.43
C LEU A 81 -15.25 -20.48 -27.27
N ARG A 82 -14.11 -21.02 -26.81
CA ARG A 82 -13.39 -22.12 -27.48
C ARG A 82 -14.21 -23.41 -27.57
N ARG A 83 -15.08 -23.66 -26.58
CA ARG A 83 -15.99 -24.82 -26.57
C ARG A 83 -17.22 -24.61 -27.44
N LYS A 84 -17.60 -23.38 -27.76
CA LYS A 84 -18.75 -23.12 -28.64
C LYS A 84 -18.48 -23.72 -30.01
N LEU A 85 -19.51 -24.38 -30.55
CA LEU A 85 -19.45 -24.95 -31.89
C LEU A 85 -19.27 -23.84 -32.93
N ASN A 86 -18.50 -24.12 -33.97
CA ASN A 86 -18.36 -23.22 -35.11
C ASN A 86 -19.74 -22.83 -35.67
N PRO A 87 -19.93 -21.56 -36.06
CA PRO A 87 -21.18 -21.12 -36.66
C PRO A 87 -21.41 -21.87 -37.98
N LYS A 88 -22.65 -22.29 -38.23
CA LYS A 88 -23.06 -23.03 -39.43
C LYS A 88 -23.99 -22.21 -40.31
N GLY A 89 -24.12 -22.61 -41.57
CA GLY A 89 -25.18 -22.14 -42.48
C GLY A 89 -25.09 -20.66 -42.85
N GLY A 90 -26.21 -19.92 -42.70
CA GLY A 90 -26.40 -18.55 -43.21
C GLY A 90 -25.45 -17.47 -42.66
N VAL A 91 -24.74 -17.76 -41.56
CA VAL A 91 -23.73 -16.85 -40.99
C VAL A 91 -22.44 -16.87 -41.81
N LEU A 92 -22.09 -17.99 -42.44
CA LEU A 92 -20.90 -18.09 -43.31
C LEU A 92 -21.10 -17.31 -44.61
N ARG A 93 -22.29 -17.44 -45.24
CA ARG A 93 -22.62 -16.73 -46.48
C ARG A 93 -22.56 -15.20 -46.35
N LYS A 94 -22.92 -14.65 -45.19
CA LYS A 94 -22.86 -13.19 -44.95
C LYS A 94 -21.43 -12.67 -44.83
N LYS A 95 -20.54 -13.44 -44.20
CA LYS A 95 -19.10 -13.07 -44.12
C LYS A 95 -18.42 -13.08 -45.48
N GLU A 96 -18.78 -14.03 -46.35
CA GLU A 96 -18.23 -14.11 -47.72
C GLU A 96 -18.64 -12.94 -48.62
N THR A 97 -19.83 -12.35 -48.37
CA THR A 97 -20.30 -11.16 -49.08
C THR A 97 -19.70 -9.85 -48.57
N GLU A 98 -19.23 -9.77 -47.32
CA GLU A 98 -18.59 -8.58 -46.73
C GLU A 98 -17.06 -8.53 -46.99
N LEU A 99 -16.45 -9.65 -47.37
CA LEU A 99 -15.02 -9.77 -47.70
C LEU A 99 -14.71 -9.56 -49.19
N LYS A 100 -15.72 -9.36 -50.04
CA LYS A 100 -15.61 -8.94 -51.44
C LYS A 100 -15.79 -7.44 -51.56
#